data_AF-A0A1M6JCA5-F1
#
_entry.id   AF-A0A1M6JCA5-F1
#
_cell.length_a   1.000
_cell.length_b   1.000
_cell.length_c   1.000
_cell.angle_alpha   90.00
_cell.angle_beta   90.00
_cell.angle_gamma   90.00
#
_symmetry.space_group_name_H-M   'P 1'
#
loop_
_entity.id
_entity.type
_entity.pdbx_description
1 polymer ?
#
loop_
_entity_poly.entity_id
_entity_poly.type
_entity_poly.pdbx_seq_one_letter_code
_entity_poly.pdbx_strand_id
1 'polypeptide(L)'
;MDKNVALALDDISLIKTVIERTQQDFSKIAAFFIWIGVINGIAAIVEQLMYYFRNTSGYDFPLVQVFGFSYYWIKILGYVLLFFVFSRKLKAMNNDISNGMLKIWGIVLVGSYLFVFLYMHLMPNGNNEMINTLWKCRELIEILPVIFAFFMTGILTQRRIISIITALYSFVYFVLFLSMKQMPFGTIGGAGTLISISSFSIRIVMIFGMVALGLFFKIGAGNHGNKYNTRSLSNEA
;
A
#
# COMPACT_ATOMS: atom_id res chain seq x y z
N MET A 1 -20.45 33.02 -38.51
CA MET A 1 -19.48 32.86 -37.41
C MET A 1 -18.11 33.04 -38.00
N ASP A 2 -17.32 33.97 -37.47
CA ASP A 2 -16.04 34.36 -38.06
C ASP A 2 -15.05 33.20 -37.99
N LYS A 3 -14.29 32.95 -39.05
CA LYS A 3 -13.44 31.75 -39.19
C LYS A 3 -12.38 31.65 -38.07
N ASN A 4 -11.98 32.80 -37.56
CA ASN A 4 -11.05 32.95 -36.43
C ASN A 4 -11.68 32.53 -35.09
N VAL A 5 -12.99 32.73 -34.91
CA VAL A 5 -13.72 32.33 -33.69
C VAL A 5 -13.85 30.80 -33.62
N ALA A 6 -14.06 30.14 -34.76
CA ALA A 6 -14.12 28.68 -34.85
C ALA A 6 -12.79 28.01 -34.51
N LEU A 7 -11.67 28.55 -34.99
CA LEU A 7 -10.32 28.05 -34.68
C LEU A 7 -9.95 28.23 -33.20
N ALA A 8 -10.27 29.39 -32.62
CA ALA A 8 -10.03 29.64 -31.20
C ALA A 8 -10.82 28.69 -30.29
N LEU A 9 -12.08 28.37 -30.65
CA LEU A 9 -12.90 27.38 -29.93
C LEU A 9 -12.31 25.96 -30.03
N ASP A 10 -11.78 25.59 -31.19
CA ASP A 10 -11.14 24.29 -31.40
C ASP A 10 -9.86 24.17 -30.57
N ASP A 11 -9.00 25.19 -30.59
CA ASP A 11 -7.79 25.25 -29.77
C ASP A 11 -8.09 25.21 -28.27
N ILE A 12 -9.12 25.94 -27.81
CA ILE A 12 -9.56 25.89 -26.41
C ILE A 12 -10.05 24.48 -26.05
N SER A 13 -10.78 23.81 -26.96
CA SER A 13 -11.27 22.44 -26.73
C SER A 13 -10.11 21.44 -26.66
N LEU A 14 -9.08 21.64 -27.49
CA LEU A 14 -7.88 20.81 -27.52
C LEU A 14 -7.04 21.04 -26.27
N ILE A 15 -6.85 22.30 -25.86
CA ILE A 15 -6.17 22.66 -24.59
C ILE A 15 -6.93 22.08 -23.40
N LYS A 16 -8.26 22.17 -23.37
CA LYS A 16 -9.06 21.59 -22.29
C LYS A 16 -8.92 20.07 -22.25
N THR A 17 -8.95 19.41 -23.41
CA THR A 17 -8.76 17.95 -23.52
C THR A 17 -7.35 17.54 -23.08
N VAL A 18 -6.33 18.33 -23.44
CA VAL A 18 -4.94 18.10 -23.02
C VAL A 18 -4.79 18.33 -21.52
N ILE A 19 -5.39 19.38 -20.96
CA ILE A 19 -5.38 19.66 -19.52
C ILE A 19 -6.11 18.55 -18.76
N GLU A 20 -7.29 18.12 -19.20
CA GLU A 20 -8.03 17.01 -18.57
C GLU A 20 -7.26 15.69 -18.64
N ARG A 21 -6.55 15.42 -19.74
CA ARG A 21 -5.65 14.25 -19.86
C ARG A 21 -4.38 14.36 -19.01
N THR A 22 -3.84 15.57 -18.82
CA THR A 22 -2.59 15.80 -18.08
C THR A 22 -2.80 16.08 -16.60
N GLN A 23 -4.02 16.44 -16.17
CA GLN A 23 -4.36 16.59 -14.76
C GLN A 23 -4.28 15.20 -14.11
N GLN A 24 -3.26 15.03 -13.28
CA GLN A 24 -3.00 13.79 -12.56
C GLN A 24 -4.05 13.60 -11.45
N ASP A 25 -5.23 13.09 -11.81
CA ASP A 25 -6.31 12.84 -10.86
C ASP A 25 -6.05 11.56 -10.06
N PHE A 26 -5.16 11.66 -9.06
CA PHE A 26 -4.86 10.60 -8.11
C PHE A 26 -5.95 10.39 -7.05
N SER A 27 -6.98 11.25 -6.99
CA SER A 27 -8.08 11.08 -6.04
C SER A 27 -8.81 9.76 -6.22
N LYS A 28 -8.86 9.26 -7.45
CA LYS A 28 -9.56 8.04 -7.82
C LYS A 28 -8.86 6.80 -7.28
N ILE A 29 -7.53 6.83 -7.13
CA ILE A 29 -6.76 5.75 -6.52
C ILE A 29 -6.56 5.93 -5.01
N ALA A 30 -6.83 7.12 -4.46
CA ALA A 30 -6.74 7.38 -3.02
C ALA A 30 -7.46 6.31 -2.16
N ALA A 31 -8.68 5.94 -2.55
CA ALA A 31 -9.47 4.95 -1.82
C ALA A 31 -8.82 3.57 -1.83
N PHE A 32 -8.11 3.19 -2.89
CA PHE A 32 -7.38 1.91 -2.95
C PHE A 32 -6.29 1.86 -1.87
N PHE A 33 -5.50 2.93 -1.72
CA PHE A 33 -4.48 3.03 -0.67
C PHE A 33 -5.07 2.98 0.75
N ILE A 34 -6.18 3.68 0.98
CA ILE A 34 -6.87 3.65 2.27
C ILE A 34 -7.30 2.22 2.61
N TRP A 35 -7.90 1.51 1.65
CA TRP A 35 -8.34 0.14 1.86
C TRP A 35 -7.19 -0.85 2.11
N ILE A 36 -6.01 -0.64 1.51
CA ILE A 36 -4.81 -1.44 1.85
C ILE A 36 -4.47 -1.28 3.33
N GLY A 37 -4.52 -0.05 3.86
CA GLY A 37 -4.29 0.21 5.27
C GLY A 37 -5.34 -0.45 6.18
N VAL A 38 -6.62 -0.41 5.78
CA VAL A 38 -7.70 -1.08 6.52
C VAL A 38 -7.49 -2.60 6.58
N ILE A 39 -7.14 -3.25 5.46
CA ILE A 39 -6.87 -4.69 5.42
C ILE A 39 -5.70 -5.04 6.34
N ASN A 40 -4.61 -4.27 6.30
CA ASN A 40 -3.47 -4.50 7.18
C ASN A 40 -3.83 -4.27 8.65
N GLY A 41 -4.71 -3.32 8.95
CA GLY A 41 -5.22 -3.09 10.32
C GLY A 41 -6.02 -4.29 10.83
N ILE A 42 -6.95 -4.79 10.03
CA ILE A 42 -7.75 -5.99 10.35
C ILE A 42 -6.83 -7.21 10.56
N ALA A 43 -5.88 -7.42 9.65
CA ALA A 43 -4.92 -8.52 9.76
C ALA A 43 -4.07 -8.41 11.03
N ALA A 44 -3.61 -7.20 11.39
CA ALA A 44 -2.84 -6.96 12.61
C ALA A 44 -3.66 -7.26 13.88
N ILE A 45 -4.96 -6.94 13.89
CA ILE A 45 -5.85 -7.30 15.01
C ILE A 45 -5.98 -8.82 15.14
N VAL A 46 -6.19 -9.53 14.02
CA VAL A 46 -6.29 -10.99 14.00
C VAL A 46 -5.00 -11.64 14.52
N GLU A 47 -3.86 -11.13 14.09
CA GLU A 47 -2.56 -11.61 14.56
C GLU A 47 -2.32 -11.32 16.04
N GLN A 48 -2.72 -10.15 16.53
CA GLN A 48 -2.66 -9.83 17.95
C GLN A 48 -3.52 -10.79 18.78
N LEU A 49 -4.71 -11.13 18.31
CA LEU A 49 -5.58 -12.13 18.95
C LEU A 49 -4.96 -13.53 18.93
N MET A 50 -4.32 -13.93 17.82
CA MET A 50 -3.58 -15.19 17.75
C MET A 50 -2.51 -15.26 18.85
N TYR A 51 -1.69 -14.21 19.00
CA TYR A 51 -0.64 -14.18 20.02
C TYR A 51 -1.22 -14.12 21.44
N TYR A 52 -2.32 -13.40 21.64
CA TYR A 52 -3.06 -13.40 22.91
C TYR A 52 -3.46 -14.82 23.33
N PHE A 53 -4.20 -15.53 22.48
CA PHE A 53 -4.66 -16.89 22.78
C PHE A 53 -3.51 -17.88 22.94
N ARG A 54 -2.43 -17.73 22.16
CA ARG A 54 -1.22 -18.54 22.31
C ARG A 54 -0.58 -18.35 23.69
N ASN A 55 -0.52 -17.12 24.18
CA ASN A 55 0.11 -16.80 25.46
C ASN A 55 -0.77 -17.18 26.65
N THR A 56 -2.10 -17.15 26.52
CA THR A 56 -3.05 -17.47 27.60
C THR A 56 -3.45 -18.96 27.64
N SER A 57 -3.60 -19.60 26.49
CA SER A 57 -4.19 -20.95 26.38
C SER A 57 -3.26 -21.99 25.74
N GLY A 58 -2.04 -21.61 25.36
CA GLY A 58 -1.05 -22.50 24.75
C GLY A 58 -1.21 -22.69 23.24
N TYR A 59 -0.27 -23.41 22.63
CA TYR A 59 -0.20 -23.61 21.17
C TYR A 59 -1.27 -24.54 20.62
N ASP A 60 -1.73 -25.49 21.43
CA ASP A 60 -2.70 -26.51 21.01
C ASP A 60 -4.14 -25.99 20.97
N PHE A 61 -4.35 -24.75 21.42
CA PHE A 61 -5.66 -24.15 21.42
C PHE A 61 -6.13 -23.89 19.96
N PRO A 62 -7.30 -24.42 19.54
CA PRO A 62 -7.73 -24.36 18.14
C PRO A 62 -7.80 -22.95 17.55
N LEU A 63 -8.11 -21.94 18.36
CA LEU A 63 -8.16 -20.55 17.89
C LEU A 63 -6.79 -20.01 17.46
N VAL A 64 -5.68 -20.51 18.01
CA VAL A 64 -4.34 -20.11 17.57
C VAL A 64 -4.11 -20.52 16.12
N GLN A 65 -4.52 -21.72 15.73
CA GLN A 65 -4.41 -22.21 14.37
C GLN A 65 -5.36 -21.46 13.42
N VAL A 66 -6.61 -21.25 13.85
CA VAL A 66 -7.62 -20.51 13.07
C VAL A 66 -7.15 -19.09 12.80
N PHE A 67 -6.74 -18.33 13.82
CA PHE A 67 -6.28 -16.95 13.62
C PHE A 67 -4.95 -16.86 12.86
N GLY A 68 -4.04 -17.81 13.08
CA GLY A 68 -2.77 -17.88 12.35
C GLY A 68 -2.96 -18.10 10.85
N PHE A 69 -3.87 -19.00 10.46
CA PHE A 69 -4.23 -19.20 9.05
C PHE A 69 -4.99 -17.99 8.50
N SER A 70 -5.95 -17.47 9.27
CA SER A 70 -6.81 -16.34 8.87
C SER A 70 -6.01 -15.09 8.53
N TYR A 71 -4.93 -14.80 9.29
CA TYR A 71 -4.04 -13.67 9.02
C TYR A 71 -3.55 -13.62 7.56
N TYR A 72 -3.07 -14.75 7.03
CA TYR A 72 -2.55 -14.83 5.66
C TYR A 72 -3.65 -14.68 4.62
N TRP A 73 -4.79 -15.36 4.82
CA TRP A 73 -5.89 -15.33 3.86
C TRP A 73 -6.59 -13.98 3.79
N ILE A 74 -6.74 -13.28 4.93
CA ILE A 74 -7.32 -11.92 4.96
C ILE A 74 -6.52 -10.99 4.05
N LYS A 75 -5.18 -11.04 4.12
CA LYS A 75 -4.32 -10.19 3.29
C LYS A 75 -4.38 -10.58 1.82
N ILE A 76 -4.20 -11.86 1.48
CA ILE A 76 -4.20 -12.32 0.09
C ILE A 76 -5.56 -12.05 -0.57
N LEU A 77 -6.66 -12.52 0.03
CA LEU A 77 -8.00 -12.34 -0.52
C LEU A 77 -8.37 -10.86 -0.56
N GLY A 78 -8.02 -10.10 0.47
CA GLY A 78 -8.23 -8.65 0.52
C GLY A 78 -7.53 -7.92 -0.63
N TYR A 79 -6.26 -8.23 -0.90
CA TYR A 79 -5.50 -7.61 -1.99
C TYR A 79 -6.03 -8.00 -3.37
N VAL A 80 -6.37 -9.28 -3.58
CA VAL A 80 -6.96 -9.75 -4.85
C VAL A 80 -8.31 -9.06 -5.10
N LEU A 81 -9.17 -9.00 -4.09
CA LEU A 81 -10.48 -8.36 -4.19
C LEU A 81 -10.33 -6.86 -4.48
N LEU A 82 -9.46 -6.16 -3.75
CA LEU A 82 -9.19 -4.74 -4.01
C LEU A 82 -8.67 -4.50 -5.42
N PHE A 83 -7.70 -5.29 -5.87
CA PHE A 83 -7.13 -5.17 -7.21
C PHE A 83 -8.22 -5.30 -8.27
N PHE A 84 -9.13 -6.27 -8.12
CA PHE A 84 -10.20 -6.50 -9.08
C PHE A 84 -11.26 -5.39 -9.08
N VAL A 85 -11.72 -4.97 -7.90
CA VAL A 85 -12.72 -3.90 -7.74
C VAL A 85 -12.21 -2.59 -8.34
N PHE A 86 -10.98 -2.19 -7.99
CA PHE A 86 -10.40 -0.94 -8.49
C PHE A 86 -9.97 -1.05 -9.97
N SER A 87 -9.58 -2.22 -10.46
CA SER A 87 -9.30 -2.42 -11.89
C SER A 87 -10.54 -2.17 -12.75
N ARG A 88 -11.70 -2.70 -12.33
CA ARG A 88 -12.98 -2.45 -13.01
C ARG A 88 -13.35 -0.97 -12.96
N LYS A 89 -13.24 -0.36 -11.77
CA LYS A 89 -13.58 1.05 -11.55
C LYS A 89 -12.71 1.98 -12.39
N LEU A 90 -11.39 1.78 -12.42
CA LEU A 90 -10.46 2.66 -13.13
C LEU A 90 -10.51 2.49 -14.66
N LYS A 91 -10.78 1.27 -15.18
CA LYS A 91 -11.01 1.06 -16.61
C LYS A 91 -12.21 1.86 -17.14
N ALA A 92 -13.28 1.98 -16.36
CA ALA A 92 -14.45 2.77 -16.74
C ALA A 92 -14.20 4.29 -16.80
N MET A 93 -13.11 4.79 -16.19
CA MET A 93 -12.84 6.22 -16.03
C MET A 93 -11.66 6.73 -16.87
N ASN A 94 -11.07 5.89 -17.72
CA ASN A 94 -9.98 6.21 -18.66
C ASN A 94 -8.79 6.99 -18.05
N ASN A 95 -8.37 6.62 -16.84
CA ASN A 95 -7.25 7.25 -16.13
C ASN A 95 -6.02 6.31 -16.14
N ASP A 96 -5.14 6.52 -17.11
CA ASP A 96 -3.99 5.65 -17.36
C ASP A 96 -2.95 5.67 -16.24
N ILE A 97 -2.71 6.83 -15.61
CA ILE A 97 -1.72 6.98 -14.54
C ILE A 97 -2.17 6.22 -13.29
N SER A 98 -3.43 6.40 -12.88
CA SER A 98 -4.00 5.64 -11.76
C SER A 98 -4.03 4.14 -12.05
N ASN A 99 -4.34 3.74 -13.29
CA ASN A 99 -4.31 2.34 -13.69
C ASN A 99 -2.89 1.74 -13.62
N GLY A 100 -1.87 2.48 -14.05
CA GLY A 100 -0.46 2.09 -13.94
C GLY A 100 -0.06 1.88 -12.48
N MET A 101 -0.43 2.80 -11.59
CA MET A 101 -0.15 2.70 -10.17
C MET A 101 -0.88 1.53 -9.50
N LEU A 102 -2.14 1.28 -9.87
CA LEU A 102 -2.89 0.10 -9.42
C LEU A 102 -2.18 -1.19 -9.83
N LYS A 103 -1.69 -1.29 -11.06
CA LYS A 103 -0.97 -2.48 -11.55
C LYS A 103 0.32 -2.73 -10.76
N ILE A 104 1.13 -1.70 -10.53
CA ILE A 104 2.37 -1.82 -9.76
C ILE A 104 2.05 -2.32 -8.34
N TRP A 105 1.14 -1.65 -7.63
CA TRP A 105 0.78 -2.04 -6.28
C TRP A 105 0.08 -3.40 -6.21
N GLY A 106 -0.80 -3.72 -7.16
CA GLY A 106 -1.45 -5.02 -7.24
C GLY A 106 -0.46 -6.17 -7.38
N ILE A 107 0.50 -6.05 -8.30
CA ILE A 107 1.55 -7.05 -8.50
C ILE A 107 2.44 -7.15 -7.25
N VAL A 108 2.82 -6.03 -6.67
CA VAL A 108 3.68 -6.00 -5.47
C VAL A 108 2.98 -6.67 -4.28
N LEU A 109 1.71 -6.36 -4.01
CA LEU A 109 1.00 -6.88 -2.86
C LEU A 109 0.63 -8.36 -3.01
N VAL A 110 0.10 -8.76 -4.16
CA VAL A 110 -0.27 -10.16 -4.41
C VAL A 110 0.97 -11.01 -4.62
N GLY A 111 1.92 -10.54 -5.42
CA GLY A 111 3.15 -11.24 -5.75
C GLY A 111 4.03 -11.48 -4.54
N SER A 112 4.26 -10.47 -3.69
CA SER A 112 5.08 -10.63 -2.49
C SER A 112 4.52 -11.70 -1.54
N TYR A 113 3.19 -11.75 -1.36
CA TYR A 113 2.56 -12.79 -0.54
C TYR A 113 2.63 -14.18 -1.14
N LEU A 114 2.53 -14.32 -2.47
CA LEU A 114 2.76 -15.59 -3.16
C LEU A 114 4.21 -16.07 -2.99
N PHE A 115 5.20 -15.18 -3.18
CA PHE A 115 6.60 -15.53 -2.96
C PHE A 115 6.90 -15.90 -1.52
N VAL A 116 6.34 -15.16 -0.56
CA VAL A 116 6.45 -15.48 0.87
C VAL A 116 5.84 -16.85 1.18
N PHE A 117 4.69 -17.19 0.60
CA PHE A 117 4.07 -18.49 0.76
C PHE A 117 4.96 -19.62 0.22
N LEU A 118 5.50 -19.46 -0.99
CA LEU A 118 6.44 -20.41 -1.58
C LEU A 118 7.71 -20.55 -0.75
N TYR A 119 8.26 -19.42 -0.30
CA TYR A 119 9.46 -19.39 0.53
C TYR A 119 9.28 -20.17 1.84
N MET A 120 8.13 -20.03 2.50
CA MET A 120 7.81 -20.80 3.71
C MET A 120 7.74 -22.31 3.45
N HIS A 121 7.23 -22.74 2.29
CA HIS A 121 7.14 -24.17 1.95
C HIS A 121 8.47 -24.78 1.52
N LEU A 122 9.38 -23.96 0.98
CA LEU A 122 10.71 -24.39 0.54
C LEU A 122 11.75 -24.35 1.66
N MET A 123 11.44 -23.74 2.81
CA MET A 123 12.38 -23.68 3.92
C MET A 123 12.61 -25.06 4.54
N PRO A 124 13.87 -25.43 4.84
CA PRO A 124 14.18 -26.69 5.48
C PRO A 124 13.59 -26.73 6.89
N ASN A 125 13.04 -27.88 7.26
CA ASN A 125 12.55 -28.14 8.62
C ASN A 125 13.74 -28.34 9.56
N GLY A 126 13.73 -27.66 10.70
CA GLY A 126 14.76 -27.79 11.74
C GLY A 126 14.87 -26.54 12.60
N ASN A 127 15.75 -26.59 13.60
CA ASN A 127 15.97 -25.49 14.54
C ASN A 127 17.47 -25.20 14.69
N ASN A 128 18.11 -24.79 13.60
CA ASN A 128 19.49 -24.30 13.60
C ASN A 128 19.51 -22.77 13.39
N GLU A 129 20.55 -22.08 13.85
CA GLU A 129 20.76 -20.64 13.70
C GLU A 129 20.63 -20.17 12.25
N MET A 130 21.12 -20.96 11.29
CA MET A 130 20.97 -20.67 9.87
C MET A 130 19.49 -20.65 9.43
N ILE A 131 18.69 -21.61 9.90
CA ILE A 131 17.25 -21.70 9.60
C ILE A 131 16.51 -20.53 10.26
N ASN A 132 16.85 -20.20 11.51
CA ASN A 132 16.29 -19.04 12.20
C ASN A 132 16.63 -17.71 11.51
N THR A 133 17.82 -17.61 10.90
CA THR A 133 18.23 -16.44 10.11
C THR A 133 17.44 -16.35 8.81
N LEU A 134 17.27 -17.47 8.08
CA LEU A 134 16.43 -17.53 6.88
C LEU A 134 14.97 -17.12 7.17
N TRP A 135 14.41 -17.58 8.29
CA TRP A 135 13.07 -17.16 8.73
C TRP A 135 12.95 -15.66 8.95
N LYS A 136 14.00 -14.99 9.44
CA LYS A 136 14.03 -13.53 9.59
C LYS A 136 14.19 -12.83 8.24
N CYS A 137 15.04 -13.36 7.35
CA CYS A 137 15.22 -12.83 5.99
C CYS A 137 13.96 -12.91 5.12
N ARG A 138 13.01 -13.80 5.45
CA ARG A 138 11.67 -13.83 4.84
C ARG A 138 11.01 -12.45 4.79
N GLU A 139 11.19 -11.63 5.83
CA GLU A 139 10.62 -10.26 5.91
C GLU A 139 11.04 -9.41 4.70
N LEU A 140 12.24 -9.65 4.16
CA LEU A 140 12.78 -8.91 3.02
C LEU A 140 12.02 -9.15 1.72
N ILE A 141 11.43 -10.35 1.55
CA ILE A 141 10.64 -10.72 0.37
C ILE A 141 9.35 -9.89 0.32
N GLU A 142 8.82 -9.49 1.48
CA GLU A 142 7.66 -8.61 1.58
C GLU A 142 8.05 -7.14 1.48
N ILE A 143 9.10 -6.71 2.20
CA ILE A 143 9.43 -5.28 2.34
C ILE A 143 10.03 -4.64 1.08
N LEU A 144 10.93 -5.34 0.38
CA LEU A 144 11.71 -4.73 -0.69
C LEU A 144 10.80 -4.33 -1.86
N PRO A 145 9.85 -5.19 -2.31
CA PRO A 145 8.86 -4.79 -3.30
C PRO A 145 7.99 -3.62 -2.84
N VAL A 146 7.63 -3.54 -1.56
CA VAL A 146 6.82 -2.44 -1.01
C VAL A 146 7.60 -1.12 -1.03
N ILE A 147 8.86 -1.11 -0.60
CA ILE A 147 9.73 0.06 -0.69
C ILE A 147 9.86 0.53 -2.14
N PHE A 148 10.09 -0.41 -3.07
CA PHE A 148 10.14 -0.11 -4.50
C PHE A 148 8.82 0.52 -5.00
N ALA A 149 7.67 -0.04 -4.61
CA ALA A 149 6.36 0.49 -4.98
C ALA A 149 6.13 1.92 -4.46
N PHE A 150 6.59 2.23 -3.24
CA PHE A 150 6.54 3.58 -2.70
C PHE A 150 7.40 4.56 -3.51
N PHE A 151 8.62 4.17 -3.92
CA PHE A 151 9.44 4.99 -4.81
C PHE A 151 8.75 5.23 -6.16
N MET A 152 8.21 4.17 -6.77
CA MET A 152 7.44 4.28 -8.02
C MET A 152 6.24 5.21 -7.86
N THR A 153 5.59 5.19 -6.69
CA THR A 153 4.48 6.10 -6.38
C THR A 153 4.95 7.55 -6.31
N GLY A 154 6.09 7.84 -5.69
CA GLY A 154 6.67 9.19 -5.67
C GLY A 154 7.04 9.69 -7.07
N ILE A 155 7.62 8.83 -7.91
CA ILE A 155 7.98 9.15 -9.30
C ILE A 155 6.73 9.40 -10.15
N LEU A 156 5.75 8.49 -10.12
CA LEU A 156 4.52 8.61 -10.92
C LEU A 156 3.68 9.83 -10.54
N THR A 157 3.69 10.21 -9.26
CA THR A 157 2.99 11.39 -8.77
C THR A 157 3.80 12.68 -8.94
N GLN A 158 5.06 12.58 -9.38
CA GLN A 158 6.01 13.69 -9.46
C GLN A 158 6.17 14.46 -8.14
N ARG A 159 5.86 13.83 -6.99
CA ARG A 159 5.92 14.46 -5.66
C ARG A 159 7.19 14.05 -4.94
N ARG A 160 8.20 14.94 -4.96
CA ARG A 160 9.49 14.74 -4.27
C ARG A 160 9.34 14.38 -2.79
N ILE A 161 8.34 14.94 -2.12
CA ILE A 161 8.07 14.67 -0.69
C ILE A 161 7.88 13.17 -0.44
N ILE A 162 7.11 12.47 -1.29
CA ILE A 162 6.87 11.03 -1.13
C ILE A 162 8.20 10.27 -1.26
N SER A 163 8.98 10.54 -2.33
CA SER A 163 10.26 9.87 -2.56
C SER A 163 11.28 10.11 -1.44
N ILE A 164 11.34 11.34 -0.90
CA ILE A 164 12.25 11.68 0.22
C ILE A 164 11.85 10.92 1.48
N ILE A 165 10.56 10.90 1.83
CA ILE A 165 10.07 10.16 2.99
C ILE A 165 10.34 8.66 2.82
N THR A 166 10.11 8.11 1.62
CA THR A 166 10.41 6.71 1.31
C THR A 166 11.90 6.40 1.47
N ALA A 167 12.80 7.27 0.99
CA ALA A 167 14.23 7.08 1.14
C ALA A 167 14.66 7.09 2.61
N LEU A 168 14.18 8.07 3.38
CA LEU A 168 14.45 8.17 4.81
C LEU A 168 13.93 6.94 5.57
N TYR A 169 12.70 6.51 5.28
CA TYR A 169 12.12 5.31 5.87
C TYR A 169 12.91 4.05 5.50
N SER A 170 13.34 3.92 4.24
CA SER A 170 14.12 2.77 3.79
C SER A 170 15.44 2.66 4.57
N PHE A 171 16.14 3.78 4.76
CA PHE A 171 17.35 3.82 5.57
C PHE A 171 17.08 3.37 7.02
N VAL A 172 16.06 3.96 7.67
CA VAL A 172 15.67 3.58 9.04
C VAL A 172 15.29 2.09 9.12
N TYR A 173 14.53 1.59 8.14
CA TYR A 173 14.14 0.19 8.07
C TYR A 173 15.35 -0.74 8.01
N PHE A 174 16.33 -0.47 7.14
CA PHE A 174 17.54 -1.29 7.05
C PHE A 174 18.36 -1.26 8.34
N VAL A 175 18.46 -0.10 9.00
CA VAL A 175 19.12 -0.01 10.32
C VAL A 175 18.40 -0.89 11.35
N LEU A 176 17.06 -0.85 11.39
CA LEU A 176 16.26 -1.68 12.29
C LEU A 176 16.39 -3.18 11.97
N PHE A 177 16.36 -3.53 10.69
CA PHE A 177 16.49 -4.90 10.21
C PHE A 177 17.86 -5.49 10.56
N LEU A 178 18.95 -4.78 10.24
CA LEU A 178 20.32 -5.20 10.54
C LEU A 178 20.60 -5.29 12.05
N SER A 179 19.95 -4.43 12.84
CA SER A 179 20.08 -4.48 14.30
C SER A 179 19.49 -5.75 14.91
N MET A 180 18.60 -6.47 14.19
CA MET A 180 17.94 -7.72 14.62
C MET A 180 17.30 -7.67 16.01
N LYS A 181 16.99 -6.45 16.49
CA LYS A 181 16.40 -6.23 17.81
C LYS A 181 14.97 -6.72 17.82
N GLN A 182 14.61 -7.36 18.93
CA GLN A 182 13.28 -7.88 19.17
C GLN A 182 12.59 -7.09 20.27
N MET A 183 11.28 -7.00 20.18
CA MET A 183 10.41 -6.41 21.20
C MET A 183 9.30 -7.40 21.56
N PRO A 184 8.80 -7.40 22.80
CA PRO A 184 7.65 -8.21 23.17
C PRO A 184 6.38 -7.69 22.47
N PHE A 185 5.59 -8.61 21.92
CA PHE A 185 4.36 -8.36 21.17
C PHE A 185 3.28 -9.35 21.61
N GLY A 186 2.00 -8.96 21.56
CA GLY A 186 0.93 -9.79 22.13
C GLY A 186 0.95 -9.84 23.66
N THR A 187 1.44 -8.79 24.33
CA THR A 187 1.60 -8.71 25.80
C THR A 187 0.31 -8.49 26.57
N ILE A 188 -0.84 -8.35 25.90
CA ILE A 188 -2.12 -8.27 26.58
C ILE A 188 -2.31 -9.63 27.28
N GLY A 189 -2.17 -9.69 28.61
CA GLY A 189 -2.43 -10.91 29.40
C GLY A 189 -1.33 -11.97 29.49
N GLY A 190 -0.04 -11.70 29.20
CA GLY A 190 1.03 -12.69 29.41
C GLY A 190 2.44 -12.28 28.97
N ALA A 191 3.38 -13.24 29.01
CA ALA A 191 4.75 -13.07 28.50
C ALA A 191 4.70 -12.89 26.97
N GLY A 192 5.02 -11.68 26.51
CA GLY A 192 4.91 -11.33 25.09
C GLY A 192 5.80 -12.18 24.19
N THR A 193 5.26 -12.56 23.03
CA THR A 193 6.02 -13.17 21.94
C THR A 193 6.98 -12.15 21.34
N LEU A 194 8.25 -12.52 21.16
CA LEU A 194 9.25 -11.62 20.58
C LEU A 194 9.03 -11.46 19.07
N ILE A 195 8.83 -10.22 18.62
CA ILE A 195 8.79 -9.84 17.20
C ILE A 195 9.97 -8.91 16.88
N SER A 196 10.48 -8.95 15.64
CA SER A 196 11.46 -7.97 15.19
C SER A 196 10.86 -6.56 15.16
N ILE A 197 11.64 -5.57 15.59
CA ILE A 197 11.23 -4.16 15.53
C ILE A 197 11.02 -3.71 14.07
N SER A 198 11.80 -4.27 13.13
CA SER A 198 11.62 -4.07 11.68
C SER A 198 10.22 -4.49 11.21
N SER A 199 9.76 -5.69 11.61
CA SER A 199 8.45 -6.21 11.21
C SER A 199 7.32 -5.37 11.80
N PHE A 200 7.48 -4.88 13.03
CA PHE A 200 6.52 -3.96 13.62
C PHE A 200 6.48 -2.61 12.89
N SER A 201 7.64 -2.07 12.53
CA SER A 201 7.76 -0.80 11.79
C SER A 201 7.03 -0.84 10.45
N ILE A 202 7.20 -1.90 9.67
CA ILE A 202 6.49 -2.02 8.38
C ILE A 202 4.98 -2.12 8.56
N ARG A 203 4.48 -2.79 9.61
CA ARG A 203 3.04 -2.84 9.88
C ARG A 203 2.48 -1.44 10.09
N ILE A 204 3.17 -0.60 10.85
CA ILE A 204 2.79 0.80 11.04
C ILE A 204 2.72 1.53 9.69
N VAL A 205 3.72 1.36 8.82
CA VAL A 205 3.73 2.01 7.50
C VAL A 205 2.62 1.47 6.59
N MET A 206 2.39 0.16 6.56
CA MET A 206 1.35 -0.45 5.74
C MET A 206 -0.06 -0.07 6.20
N ILE A 207 -0.26 0.19 7.50
CA ILE A 207 -1.55 0.64 8.04
C ILE A 207 -1.67 2.15 7.88
N PHE A 208 -0.87 2.91 8.63
CA PHE A 208 -1.00 4.36 8.73
C PHE A 208 -0.41 5.08 7.54
N GLY A 209 0.73 4.62 7.02
CA GLY A 209 1.37 5.21 5.85
C GLY A 209 0.49 5.11 4.60
N MET A 210 -0.17 3.97 4.38
CA MET A 210 -1.09 3.79 3.25
C MET A 210 -2.36 4.62 3.38
N VAL A 211 -2.94 4.72 4.59
CA VAL A 211 -4.08 5.61 4.84
C VAL A 211 -3.68 7.08 4.64
N ALA A 212 -2.55 7.51 5.20
CA ALA A 212 -2.04 8.87 5.05
C ALA A 212 -1.76 9.21 3.58
N LEU A 213 -1.16 8.29 2.82
CA LEU A 213 -0.90 8.45 1.39
C LEU A 213 -2.20 8.60 0.60
N GLY A 214 -3.21 7.76 0.90
CA GLY A 214 -4.52 7.87 0.28
C GLY A 214 -5.22 9.21 0.61
N LEU A 215 -5.20 9.64 1.87
CA LEU A 215 -5.74 10.94 2.27
C LEU A 215 -4.99 12.10 1.58
N PHE A 216 -3.67 12.00 1.45
CA PHE A 216 -2.86 12.99 0.76
C PHE A 216 -3.24 13.12 -0.73
N PHE A 217 -3.51 12.01 -1.42
CA PHE A 217 -4.03 12.06 -2.79
C PHE A 217 -5.44 12.62 -2.89
N LYS A 218 -6.31 12.33 -1.90
CA LYS A 218 -7.67 12.87 -1.85
C LYS A 218 -7.67 14.39 -1.65
N ILE A 219 -6.86 14.90 -0.72
CA ILE A 219 -6.73 16.35 -0.43
C ILE A 219 -6.04 17.08 -1.59
N GLY A 220 -5.01 16.48 -2.17
CA GLY A 220 -4.29 17.04 -3.31
C GLY A 220 -5.19 17.31 -4.52
N ALA A 221 -6.21 16.48 -4.73
CA ALA A 221 -7.18 16.70 -5.79
C ALA A 221 -8.17 17.83 -5.50
N GLY A 222 -8.56 18.06 -4.25
CA GLY A 222 -9.38 19.22 -3.87
C GLY A 222 -8.67 20.55 -4.13
N ASN A 223 -7.34 20.60 -3.89
CA ASN A 223 -6.55 21.82 -4.02
C ASN A 223 -6.02 22.09 -5.45
N HIS A 224 -5.98 21.09 -6.33
CA HIS A 224 -5.43 21.23 -7.69
C HIS A 224 -6.44 20.89 -8.79
N GLY A 225 -7.58 20.27 -8.46
CA GLY A 225 -8.66 19.97 -9.40
C GLY A 225 -9.49 21.20 -9.80
N ASN A 226 -9.46 22.28 -9.01
CA ASN A 226 -10.41 23.40 -9.16
C ASN A 226 -9.79 24.73 -9.63
N LYS A 227 -8.51 24.75 -10.03
CA LYS A 227 -7.83 26.00 -10.41
C LYS A 227 -8.19 26.53 -11.81
N TYR A 228 -8.85 25.73 -12.65
CA TYR A 228 -9.24 26.15 -14.01
C TYR A 228 -10.75 25.98 -14.22
N ASN A 229 -11.56 26.44 -13.27
CA ASN A 229 -12.99 26.63 -13.51
C ASN A 229 -13.17 27.77 -14.53
N THR A 230 -13.13 27.46 -15.82
CA THR A 230 -13.30 28.39 -16.94
C THR A 230 -14.72 28.93 -17.09
N ARG A 231 -15.60 28.73 -16.09
CA ARG A 231 -16.96 29.31 -16.06
C ARG A 231 -16.99 30.83 -16.12
N SER A 232 -15.89 31.52 -15.84
CA SER A 232 -15.81 32.98 -15.98
C SER A 232 -15.60 33.44 -17.43
N LEU A 233 -15.14 32.58 -18.34
CA LEU A 233 -14.94 32.94 -19.75
C LEU A 233 -16.18 32.74 -20.62
N SER A 234 -17.20 32.01 -20.13
CA SER A 234 -18.45 31.79 -20.87
C SER A 234 -19.53 32.84 -20.62
N ASN A 235 -19.30 33.79 -19.71
CA ASN A 235 -20.28 34.82 -19.36
C ASN A 235 -19.92 36.21 -19.91
N GLU A 236 -18.86 36.32 -20.72
CA GLU A 236 -18.41 37.57 -21.34
C GLU A 236 -18.36 37.50 -22.89
N ALA A 237 -19.15 36.60 -23.51
CA ALA A 237 -19.31 36.52 -24.96
C ALA A 237 -20.77 36.72 -25.37
#